data_AF-K1QXS5-F1
#
_entry.id   AF-K1QXS5-F1
#
_cell.length_a   1.000
_cell.length_b   1.000
_cell.length_c   1.000
_cell.angle_alpha   90.00
_cell.angle_beta   90.00
_cell.angle_gamma   90.00
#
_symmetry.space_group_name_H-M   'P 1'
#
loop_
_entity.id
_entity.type
_entity.pdbx_description
1 polymer ?
#
loop_
_entity_poly.entity_id
_entity_poly.type
_entity_poly.pdbx_seq_one_letter_code
_entity_poly.pdbx_strand_id
1 'polypeptide(L)'
;MSRVKILKNKRSPIRIAQQQPDEIREKRKQLFQVQKQYADRDIETKIKGDKLIFTQSNSIYRDKVGSRPTADEVITCDDVTKEVFSGKSMEDNGNKFVSHSTAVDSYKQVRRSIIEIMRIDGVPSATHNVYAYRFVSSDGTIHEGFDDDGEHGAGRQLLRTLTDNEVKNALVVVSRWYGSKIGPRRFAHINETGLSAARKLPVSV
;
A
#
# COMPACT_ATOMS: atom_id res chain seq x y z
N MET A 1 32.10 -15.72 60.53
CA MET A 1 31.36 -14.78 59.65
C MET A 1 30.87 -15.54 58.44
N SER A 2 29.55 -15.73 58.34
CA SER A 2 28.90 -16.62 57.37
C SER A 2 28.96 -16.09 55.94
N ARG A 3 29.18 -17.00 54.98
CA ARG A 3 29.19 -16.73 53.54
C ARG A 3 27.79 -16.28 53.06
N VAL A 4 27.63 -15.00 52.76
CA VAL A 4 26.43 -14.49 52.06
C VAL A 4 26.56 -14.86 50.58
N LYS A 5 25.68 -15.73 50.07
CA LYS A 5 25.54 -16.01 48.63
C LYS A 5 24.48 -15.08 48.05
N ILE A 6 24.88 -14.19 47.13
CA ILE A 6 23.96 -13.38 46.33
C ILE A 6 23.30 -14.30 45.30
N LEU A 7 21.99 -14.51 45.41
CA LEU A 7 21.23 -15.25 44.40
C LEU A 7 21.21 -14.44 43.10
N LYS A 8 21.63 -15.06 41.98
CA LYS A 8 21.48 -14.44 40.65
C LYS A 8 20.01 -14.10 40.43
N ASN A 9 19.72 -12.86 40.03
CA ASN A 9 18.37 -12.40 39.72
C ASN A 9 17.69 -13.39 38.76
N LYS A 10 16.70 -14.15 39.27
CA LYS A 10 15.85 -15.03 38.47
C LYS A 10 14.95 -14.15 37.61
N ARG A 11 15.46 -13.67 36.47
CA ARG A 11 14.62 -13.02 35.46
C ARG A 11 13.61 -14.06 34.97
N SER A 12 12.33 -13.68 34.92
CA SER A 12 11.28 -14.54 34.37
C SER A 12 11.63 -14.94 32.94
N PRO A 13 11.30 -16.17 32.50
CA PRO A 13 11.47 -16.58 31.12
C PRO A 13 10.52 -15.82 30.17
N ILE A 14 9.49 -15.18 30.71
CA ILE A 14 8.52 -14.37 29.97
C ILE A 14 9.21 -13.11 29.46
N ARG A 15 9.24 -12.96 28.13
CA ARG A 15 9.63 -11.72 27.47
C ARG A 15 8.37 -10.97 27.04
N ILE A 16 8.16 -9.81 27.63
CA ILE A 16 7.10 -8.89 27.20
C ILE A 16 7.73 -7.96 26.16
N ALA A 17 7.30 -8.09 24.90
CA ALA A 17 7.68 -7.15 23.87
C ALA A 17 6.97 -5.82 24.10
N GLN A 18 7.67 -4.71 23.91
CA GLN A 18 7.02 -3.40 23.91
C GLN A 18 6.04 -3.32 22.74
N GLN A 19 4.79 -2.94 23.04
CA GLN A 19 3.81 -2.68 22.00
C GLN A 19 4.23 -1.43 21.22
N GLN A 20 4.33 -1.56 19.90
CA GLN A 20 4.62 -0.44 19.02
C GLN A 20 3.32 0.15 18.47
N PRO A 21 3.30 1.45 18.12
CA PRO A 21 2.23 2.05 17.34
C PRO A 21 1.93 1.26 16.07
N ASP A 22 0.66 1.22 15.66
CA ASP A 22 0.22 0.42 14.53
C ASP A 22 0.86 0.85 13.20
N GLU A 23 1.07 2.15 13.00
CA GLU A 23 1.76 2.69 11.81
C GLU A 23 3.17 2.13 11.66
N ILE A 24 3.97 2.13 12.75
CA ILE A 24 5.34 1.60 12.75
C ILE A 24 5.32 0.10 12.47
N ARG A 25 4.35 -0.60 13.04
CA ARG A 25 4.18 -2.05 12.86
C ARG A 25 3.86 -2.40 11.42
N GLU A 26 2.94 -1.69 10.78
CA GLU A 26 2.58 -1.91 9.37
C GLU A 26 3.70 -1.48 8.42
N LYS A 27 4.37 -0.35 8.68
CA LYS A 27 5.52 0.08 7.88
C LYS A 27 6.64 -0.97 7.91
N ARG A 28 6.91 -1.56 9.06
CA ARG A 28 7.87 -2.68 9.18
C ARG A 28 7.46 -3.90 8.38
N LYS A 29 6.17 -4.27 8.37
CA LYS A 29 5.69 -5.37 7.53
C LYS A 29 5.88 -5.07 6.05
N GLN A 30 5.66 -3.82 5.61
CA GLN A 30 5.91 -3.40 4.23
C GLN A 30 7.40 -3.51 3.90
N LEU A 31 8.28 -2.96 4.74
CA LEU A 31 9.73 -3.04 4.55
C LEU A 31 10.25 -4.47 4.57
N PHE A 32 9.68 -5.35 5.38
CA PHE A 32 10.05 -6.77 5.39
C PHE A 32 9.73 -7.45 4.05
N GLN A 33 8.60 -7.10 3.42
CA GLN A 33 8.27 -7.61 2.09
C GLN A 33 9.26 -7.11 1.03
N VAL A 34 9.63 -5.82 1.09
CA VAL A 34 10.65 -5.22 0.22
C VAL A 34 12.03 -5.86 0.46
N GLN A 35 12.41 -6.06 1.72
CA GLN A 35 13.65 -6.74 2.10
C GLN A 35 13.73 -8.13 1.48
N LYS A 36 12.63 -8.90 1.54
CA LYS A 36 12.56 -10.22 0.91
C LYS A 36 12.78 -10.14 -0.60
N GLN A 37 12.13 -9.20 -1.29
CA GLN A 37 12.31 -9.00 -2.75
C GLN A 37 13.75 -8.67 -3.13
N TYR A 38 14.47 -7.89 -2.32
CA TYR A 38 15.89 -7.60 -2.55
C TYR A 38 16.80 -8.77 -2.18
N ALA A 39 16.47 -9.51 -1.12
CA ALA A 39 17.19 -10.73 -0.74
C ALA A 39 17.08 -11.81 -1.84
N ASP A 40 15.92 -11.95 -2.48
CA ASP A 40 15.70 -12.83 -3.63
C ASP A 40 16.54 -12.41 -4.87
N ARG A 41 17.10 -11.20 -4.87
CA ARG A 41 18.00 -10.64 -5.89
C ARG A 41 19.46 -10.57 -5.41
N ASP A 42 19.80 -11.28 -4.34
CA ASP A 42 21.13 -11.28 -3.71
C ASP A 42 21.62 -9.90 -3.24
N ILE A 43 20.70 -8.98 -2.92
CA ILE A 43 21.01 -7.64 -2.40
C ILE A 43 20.80 -7.60 -0.89
N GLU A 44 21.89 -7.37 -0.15
CA GLU A 44 21.86 -7.33 1.31
C GLU A 44 21.31 -5.99 1.84
N THR A 45 20.32 -6.07 2.73
CA THR A 45 19.64 -4.91 3.31
C THR A 45 19.36 -5.10 4.80
N LYS A 46 19.34 -3.99 5.54
CA LYS A 46 19.10 -3.95 6.99
C LYS A 46 17.95 -3.01 7.32
N ILE A 47 17.00 -3.49 8.11
CA ILE A 47 15.91 -2.65 8.65
C ILE A 47 16.39 -1.99 9.95
N LYS A 48 16.35 -0.66 10.01
CA LYS A 48 16.62 0.14 11.21
C LYS A 48 15.43 1.07 11.47
N GLY A 49 14.65 0.76 12.50
CA GLY A 49 13.44 1.55 12.82
C GLY A 49 12.36 1.34 11.77
N ASP A 50 12.10 2.41 11.00
CA ASP A 50 11.14 2.58 9.91
C ASP A 50 11.82 2.71 8.54
N LYS A 51 13.12 2.43 8.45
CA LYS A 51 13.93 2.56 7.23
C LYS A 51 14.57 1.23 6.86
N LEU A 52 14.68 1.00 5.55
CA LEU A 52 15.45 -0.09 4.97
C LEU A 52 16.72 0.50 4.34
N ILE A 53 17.88 -0.01 4.74
CA ILE A 53 19.20 0.50 4.39
C ILE A 53 19.95 -0.58 3.62
N PHE A 54 20.54 -0.23 2.49
CA PHE A 54 21.41 -1.11 1.71
C PHE A 54 22.79 -1.18 2.38
N THR A 55 23.29 -2.37 2.71
CA THR A 55 24.52 -2.51 3.51
C THR A 55 25.77 -2.08 2.74
N GLN A 56 25.81 -2.36 1.44
CA GLN A 56 26.96 -2.07 0.57
C GLN A 56 27.15 -0.57 0.29
N SER A 57 26.05 0.16 0.07
CA SER A 57 26.07 1.58 -0.33
C SER A 57 25.66 2.54 0.80
N ASN A 58 25.18 2.01 1.93
CA ASN A 58 24.55 2.78 3.02
C ASN A 58 23.40 3.70 2.56
N SER A 59 22.81 3.44 1.38
CA SER A 59 21.69 4.21 0.86
C SER A 59 20.38 3.78 1.51
N ILE A 60 19.42 4.70 1.61
CA ILE A 60 18.09 4.42 2.16
C ILE A 60 17.14 4.10 1.01
N TYR A 61 16.35 3.03 1.17
CA TYR A 61 15.27 2.72 0.25
C TYR A 61 14.22 3.83 0.27
N ARG A 62 13.86 4.29 -0.93
CA ARG A 62 12.76 5.23 -1.15
C ARG A 62 11.76 4.57 -2.09
N ASP A 63 10.49 4.68 -1.74
CA ASP A 63 9.43 4.26 -2.63
C ASP A 63 9.43 5.15 -3.89
N LYS A 64 9.11 4.53 -5.04
CA LYS A 64 9.20 5.19 -6.35
C LYS A 64 7.98 6.05 -6.68
N VAL A 65 6.80 5.70 -6.14
CA VAL A 65 5.57 6.46 -6.35
C VAL A 65 5.47 7.60 -5.34
N GLY A 66 6.02 7.38 -4.14
CA GLY A 66 6.03 8.36 -3.06
C GLY A 66 4.74 8.32 -2.26
N SER A 67 4.57 9.30 -1.37
CA SER A 67 3.39 9.42 -0.52
C SER A 67 2.18 9.96 -1.28
N ARG A 68 1.02 9.94 -0.61
CA ARG A 68 -0.22 10.61 -1.03
C ARG A 68 0.07 12.01 -1.60
N PRO A 69 -0.51 12.36 -2.76
CA PRO A 69 -0.35 13.69 -3.34
C PRO A 69 -0.82 14.80 -2.41
N THR A 70 -0.13 15.94 -2.43
CA THR A 70 -0.54 17.14 -1.71
C THR A 70 -1.60 17.91 -2.49
N ALA A 71 -2.34 18.80 -1.82
CA ALA A 71 -3.34 19.64 -2.49
C ALA A 71 -2.71 20.51 -3.60
N ASP A 72 -1.54 21.10 -3.34
CA ASP A 72 -0.79 21.88 -4.32
C ASP A 72 -0.43 21.04 -5.56
N GLU A 73 0.04 19.81 -5.37
CA GLU A 73 0.33 18.92 -6.50
C GLU A 73 -0.93 18.60 -7.31
N VAL A 74 -2.06 18.39 -6.64
CA VAL A 74 -3.34 18.10 -7.31
C VAL A 74 -3.82 19.28 -8.14
N ILE A 75 -3.59 20.51 -7.67
CA ILE A 75 -3.99 21.73 -8.39
C ILE A 75 -3.02 22.05 -9.55
N THR A 76 -1.73 21.83 -9.36
CA THR A 76 -0.69 22.32 -10.28
C THR A 76 -0.23 21.33 -11.34
N CYS A 77 -0.43 20.02 -11.16
CA CYS A 77 0.08 19.03 -12.10
C CYS A 77 -0.64 19.11 -13.46
N ASP A 78 0.07 18.84 -14.56
CA ASP A 78 -0.58 18.74 -15.87
C ASP A 78 -1.53 17.53 -15.93
N ASP A 79 -2.70 17.73 -16.53
CA ASP A 79 -3.70 16.68 -16.72
C ASP A 79 -3.11 15.53 -17.55
N VAL A 80 -3.38 14.29 -17.12
CA VAL A 80 -3.08 13.11 -17.94
C VAL A 80 -4.34 12.72 -18.69
N THR A 81 -4.23 12.62 -20.01
CA THR A 81 -5.31 12.25 -20.94
C THR A 81 -5.74 10.77 -20.86
N LYS A 82 -5.42 10.04 -19.78
CA LYS A 82 -5.83 8.65 -19.63
C LYS A 82 -7.21 8.56 -19.01
N GLU A 83 -8.05 7.73 -19.62
CA GLU A 83 -9.40 7.48 -19.15
C GLU A 83 -9.40 6.79 -17.78
N VAL A 84 -10.18 7.33 -16.86
CA VAL A 84 -10.41 6.75 -15.53
C VAL A 84 -11.74 6.01 -15.53
N PHE A 85 -11.72 4.74 -15.12
CA PHE A 85 -12.91 3.90 -15.05
C PHE A 85 -13.37 3.76 -13.60
N SER A 86 -14.58 4.23 -13.29
CA SER A 86 -15.19 4.04 -11.97
C SER A 86 -15.77 2.63 -11.84
N GLY A 87 -15.47 1.93 -10.75
CA GLY A 87 -16.04 0.62 -10.40
C GLY A 87 -17.43 0.72 -9.76
N LYS A 88 -17.86 -0.36 -9.12
CA LYS A 88 -19.09 -0.36 -8.31
C LYS A 88 -18.91 0.48 -7.04
N SER A 89 -20.00 1.12 -6.61
CA SER A 89 -20.11 1.70 -5.27
C SER A 89 -20.72 0.67 -4.33
N MET A 90 -20.18 0.57 -3.11
CA MET A 90 -20.72 -0.29 -2.05
C MET A 90 -20.91 0.49 -0.77
N GLU A 91 -21.93 0.13 -0.01
CA GLU A 91 -22.22 0.71 1.28
C GLU A 91 -22.44 -0.39 2.32
N ASP A 92 -21.89 -0.21 3.52
CA ASP A 92 -22.03 -1.15 4.62
C ASP A 92 -21.87 -0.44 5.97
N ASN A 93 -22.95 -0.43 6.74
CA ASN A 93 -22.99 0.14 8.10
C ASN A 93 -22.43 1.58 8.16
N GLY A 94 -22.88 2.43 7.23
CA GLY A 94 -22.44 3.84 7.12
C GLY A 94 -21.08 4.03 6.47
N ASN A 95 -20.38 2.96 6.07
CA ASN A 95 -19.19 3.07 5.24
C ASN A 95 -19.58 3.10 3.77
N LYS A 96 -18.89 3.92 2.98
CA LYS A 96 -19.01 3.93 1.52
C LYS A 96 -17.67 3.58 0.89
N PHE A 97 -17.71 2.78 -0.17
CA PHE A 97 -16.54 2.36 -0.94
C PHE A 97 -16.78 2.68 -2.41
N VAL A 98 -15.89 3.46 -3.01
CA VAL A 98 -15.89 3.76 -4.45
C VAL A 98 -14.50 3.47 -4.98
N SER A 99 -14.43 2.93 -6.18
CA SER A 99 -13.15 2.53 -6.79
C SER A 99 -12.99 3.17 -8.15
N HIS A 100 -11.74 3.46 -8.50
CA HIS A 100 -11.33 4.01 -9.77
C HIS A 100 -10.13 3.23 -10.28
N SER A 101 -10.08 2.97 -11.58
CA SER A 101 -8.95 2.33 -12.22
C SER A 101 -8.49 3.08 -13.46
N THR A 102 -7.22 2.90 -13.82
CA THR A 102 -6.63 3.50 -15.02
C THR A 102 -5.48 2.64 -15.50
N ALA A 103 -5.26 2.62 -16.82
CA ALA A 103 -4.18 1.88 -17.43
C ALA A 103 -2.84 2.59 -17.18
N VAL A 104 -1.82 1.86 -16.72
CA VAL A 104 -0.49 2.41 -16.39
C VAL A 104 0.62 1.48 -16.87
N ASP A 105 1.74 2.07 -17.31
CA ASP A 105 2.92 1.35 -17.83
C ASP A 105 4.24 1.74 -17.14
N SER A 106 4.21 2.70 -16.22
CA SER A 106 5.40 3.29 -15.63
C SER A 106 5.09 3.96 -14.29
N TYR A 107 6.11 4.08 -13.43
CA TYR A 107 5.98 4.77 -12.13
C TYR A 107 5.51 6.23 -12.28
N LYS A 108 5.98 6.91 -13.34
CA LYS A 108 5.56 8.29 -13.64
C LYS A 108 4.06 8.35 -13.95
N GLN A 109 3.55 7.41 -14.75
CA GLN A 109 2.12 7.31 -15.03
C GLN A 109 1.34 6.96 -13.78
N VAL A 110 1.78 5.99 -12.98
CA VAL A 110 1.14 5.66 -11.70
C VAL A 110 0.97 6.92 -10.84
N ARG A 111 2.05 7.69 -10.63
CA ARG A 111 1.98 8.88 -9.77
C ARG A 111 1.03 9.95 -10.30
N ARG A 112 1.06 10.21 -11.61
CA ARG A 112 0.17 11.19 -12.24
C ARG A 112 -1.29 10.74 -12.25
N SER A 113 -1.53 9.45 -12.50
CA SER A 113 -2.86 8.87 -12.45
C SER A 113 -3.46 8.87 -11.05
N ILE A 114 -2.65 8.73 -9.98
CA ILE A 114 -3.12 8.95 -8.61
C ILE A 114 -3.57 10.41 -8.44
N ILE A 115 -2.80 11.38 -8.94
CA ILE A 115 -3.18 12.81 -8.88
C ILE A 115 -4.51 13.03 -9.60
N GLU A 116 -4.68 12.47 -10.80
CA GLU A 116 -5.91 12.62 -11.59
C GLU A 116 -7.13 12.02 -10.89
N ILE A 117 -6.99 10.83 -10.30
CA ILE A 117 -8.08 10.22 -9.51
C ILE A 117 -8.41 11.08 -8.28
N MET A 118 -7.42 11.72 -7.66
CA MET A 118 -7.67 12.67 -6.57
C MET A 118 -8.37 13.95 -7.03
N ARG A 119 -8.53 14.24 -8.32
CA ARG A 119 -9.34 15.38 -8.78
C ARG A 119 -10.82 15.05 -8.90
N ILE A 120 -11.17 13.77 -8.90
CA ILE A 120 -12.56 13.33 -8.98
C ILE A 120 -13.30 13.77 -7.73
N ASP A 121 -14.47 14.38 -7.93
CA ASP A 121 -15.28 14.91 -6.85
C ASP A 121 -15.54 13.87 -5.75
N GLY A 122 -15.32 14.30 -4.51
CA GLY A 122 -15.46 13.46 -3.31
C GLY A 122 -14.25 12.59 -2.99
N VAL A 123 -13.43 12.16 -3.95
CA VAL A 123 -12.25 11.31 -3.68
C VAL A 123 -11.29 11.95 -2.68
N PRO A 124 -10.95 13.25 -2.78
CA PRO A 124 -10.16 13.95 -1.76
C PRO A 124 -10.72 13.90 -0.35
N SER A 125 -12.05 13.87 -0.20
CA SER A 125 -12.71 13.89 1.11
C SER A 125 -12.87 12.51 1.73
N ALA A 126 -12.51 11.44 1.01
CA ALA A 126 -12.52 10.09 1.56
C ALA A 126 -11.53 9.95 2.72
N THR A 127 -11.93 9.21 3.74
CA THR A 127 -11.10 8.93 4.93
C THR A 127 -9.82 8.19 4.56
N HIS A 128 -9.91 7.27 3.60
CA HIS A 128 -8.78 6.49 3.09
C HIS A 128 -8.91 6.37 1.57
N ASN A 129 -7.81 6.55 0.84
CA ASN A 129 -7.69 6.26 -0.58
C ASN A 129 -6.58 5.23 -0.79
N VAL A 130 -6.95 3.98 -0.53
CA VAL A 130 -6.07 2.81 -0.68
C VAL A 130 -5.77 2.64 -2.15
N TYR A 131 -4.52 2.34 -2.51
CA TYR A 131 -4.22 2.00 -3.90
C TYR A 131 -3.30 0.79 -4.02
N ALA A 132 -3.40 0.13 -5.17
CA ALA A 132 -2.46 -0.86 -5.63
C ALA A 132 -2.24 -0.67 -7.14
N TYR A 133 -1.02 -0.90 -7.59
CA TYR A 133 -0.70 -0.87 -9.01
C TYR A 133 0.14 -2.08 -9.39
N ARG A 134 0.04 -2.47 -10.66
CA ARG A 134 0.86 -3.50 -11.28
C ARG A 134 0.99 -3.21 -12.77
N PHE A 135 2.20 -3.08 -13.28
CA PHE A 135 2.47 -2.89 -14.70
C PHE A 135 3.68 -3.66 -15.16
N VAL A 136 3.74 -3.96 -16.45
CA VAL A 136 4.86 -4.64 -17.09
C VAL A 136 5.68 -3.60 -17.84
N SER A 137 6.96 -3.50 -17.50
CA SER A 137 7.91 -2.65 -18.22
C SER A 137 8.28 -3.29 -19.56
N SER A 138 8.89 -2.51 -20.47
CA SER A 138 9.27 -2.96 -21.81
C SER A 138 10.23 -4.16 -21.82
N ASP A 139 10.98 -4.35 -20.74
CA ASP A 139 11.88 -5.48 -20.50
C ASP A 139 11.16 -6.75 -19.97
N GLY A 140 9.83 -6.72 -19.83
CA GLY A 140 9.04 -7.81 -19.29
C GLY A 140 9.00 -7.86 -17.76
N THR A 141 9.69 -6.95 -17.07
CA THR A 141 9.71 -6.90 -15.60
C THR A 141 8.36 -6.42 -15.06
N ILE A 142 7.78 -7.16 -14.12
CA ILE A 142 6.58 -6.74 -13.40
C ILE A 142 6.98 -5.79 -12.27
N HIS A 143 6.41 -4.59 -12.30
CA HIS A 143 6.49 -3.60 -11.25
C HIS A 143 5.16 -3.50 -10.52
N GLU A 144 5.20 -3.64 -9.21
CA GLU A 144 4.01 -3.61 -8.37
C GLU A 144 4.26 -2.84 -7.07
N GLY A 145 3.19 -2.39 -6.44
CA GLY A 145 3.23 -1.66 -5.18
C GLY A 145 1.83 -1.28 -4.70
N PHE A 146 1.77 -0.77 -3.47
CA PHE A 146 0.52 -0.39 -2.82
C PHE A 146 0.76 0.66 -1.74
N ASP A 147 -0.30 1.38 -1.38
CA ASP A 147 -0.38 2.20 -0.19
C ASP A 147 -1.73 1.97 0.52
N ASP A 148 -1.68 1.91 1.85
CA ASP A 148 -2.84 1.66 2.69
C ASP A 148 -3.60 2.97 3.02
N ASP A 149 -2.99 4.15 2.90
CA ASP A 149 -3.54 5.45 3.32
C ASP A 149 -4.21 5.43 4.70
N GLY A 150 -3.58 4.75 5.68
CA GLY A 150 -4.11 4.56 7.04
C GLY A 150 -5.09 3.40 7.20
N GLU A 151 -5.60 2.81 6.11
CA GLU A 151 -6.44 1.61 6.10
C GLU A 151 -5.55 0.34 6.21
N HIS A 152 -4.88 0.19 7.34
CA HIS A 152 -3.83 -0.82 7.56
C HIS A 152 -4.14 -2.22 7.01
N GLY A 153 -3.28 -2.72 6.12
CA GLY A 153 -3.36 -4.03 5.48
C GLY A 153 -4.24 -4.11 4.22
N ALA A 154 -4.97 -3.05 3.87
CA ALA A 154 -5.89 -3.07 2.74
C ALA A 154 -5.17 -3.01 1.38
N GLY A 155 -4.15 -2.19 1.22
CA GLY A 155 -3.39 -2.05 -0.02
C GLY A 155 -2.65 -3.33 -0.37
N ARG A 156 -2.04 -4.00 0.62
CA ARG A 156 -1.43 -5.32 0.42
C ARG A 156 -2.46 -6.35 -0.06
N GLN A 157 -3.63 -6.37 0.58
CA GLN A 157 -4.68 -7.32 0.25
C GLN A 157 -5.26 -7.05 -1.14
N LEU A 158 -5.44 -5.77 -1.51
CA LEU A 158 -5.86 -5.34 -2.83
C LEU A 158 -4.83 -5.75 -3.90
N LEU A 159 -3.54 -5.49 -3.67
CA LEU A 159 -2.48 -5.91 -4.59
C LEU A 159 -2.50 -7.44 -4.79
N ARG A 160 -2.60 -8.21 -3.71
CA ARG A 160 -2.72 -9.67 -3.80
C ARG A 160 -3.93 -10.07 -4.65
N THR A 161 -5.08 -9.44 -4.44
CA THR A 161 -6.28 -9.70 -5.23
C THR A 161 -6.08 -9.40 -6.71
N LEU A 162 -5.40 -8.31 -7.07
CA LEU A 162 -5.05 -8.00 -8.46
C LEU A 162 -4.11 -9.06 -9.05
N THR A 163 -3.12 -9.52 -8.29
CA THR A 163 -2.19 -10.58 -8.70
C THR A 163 -2.92 -11.91 -8.92
N ASP A 164 -3.77 -12.31 -7.98
CA ASP A 164 -4.56 -13.57 -8.04
C ASP A 164 -5.56 -13.57 -9.20
N ASN A 165 -6.01 -12.39 -9.68
CA ASN A 165 -6.88 -12.22 -10.85
C ASN A 165 -6.11 -11.83 -12.13
N GLU A 166 -4.79 -11.96 -12.12
CA GLU A 166 -3.89 -11.66 -13.24
C GLU A 166 -4.02 -10.24 -13.83
N VAL A 167 -4.51 -9.28 -13.05
CA VAL A 167 -4.66 -7.88 -13.48
C VAL A 167 -3.27 -7.24 -13.62
N LYS A 168 -2.94 -6.79 -14.83
CA LYS A 168 -1.69 -6.12 -15.20
C LYS A 168 -1.98 -4.78 -15.87
N ASN A 169 -0.96 -3.94 -15.94
CA ASN A 169 -0.98 -2.59 -16.53
C ASN A 169 -2.10 -1.71 -15.95
N ALA A 170 -2.34 -1.83 -14.65
CA ALA A 170 -3.45 -1.19 -13.96
C ALA A 170 -2.98 -0.51 -12.67
N LEU A 171 -3.52 0.68 -12.44
CA LEU A 171 -3.62 1.30 -11.13
C LEU A 171 -5.08 1.20 -10.68
N VAL A 172 -5.30 0.80 -9.44
CA VAL A 172 -6.62 0.79 -8.80
C VAL A 172 -6.53 1.57 -7.50
N VAL A 173 -7.43 2.54 -7.35
CA VAL A 173 -7.62 3.34 -6.13
C VAL A 173 -9.00 3.03 -5.58
N VAL A 174 -9.08 2.73 -4.30
CA VAL A 174 -10.34 2.50 -3.58
C VAL A 174 -10.46 3.53 -2.46
N SER A 175 -11.43 4.41 -2.62
CA SER A 175 -11.81 5.45 -1.68
C SER A 175 -12.83 4.90 -0.69
N ARG A 176 -12.53 4.98 0.60
CA ARG A 176 -13.43 4.64 1.71
C ARG A 176 -13.79 5.89 2.50
N TRP A 177 -15.08 6.15 2.65
CA TRP A 177 -15.60 7.07 3.65
C TRP A 177 -15.99 6.26 4.88
N TYR A 178 -15.32 6.53 5.99
CA TYR A 178 -15.53 5.79 7.23
C TYR A 178 -16.84 6.21 7.89
N GLY A 179 -17.66 5.22 8.26
CA GLY A 179 -18.83 5.43 9.13
C GLY A 179 -18.68 4.70 10.45
N SER A 180 -18.51 3.37 10.39
CA SER A 180 -18.39 2.52 11.57
C SER A 180 -17.34 1.42 11.39
N LYS A 181 -16.93 0.81 12.52
CA LYS A 181 -15.97 -0.30 12.52
C LYS A 181 -16.65 -1.60 12.07
N ILE A 182 -16.36 -2.02 10.84
CA ILE A 182 -16.86 -3.28 10.25
C ILE A 182 -15.83 -4.42 10.25
N GLY A 183 -14.65 -4.20 10.86
CA GLY A 183 -13.62 -5.23 10.99
C GLY A 183 -13.11 -5.76 9.65
N PRO A 184 -12.83 -7.07 9.53
CA PRO A 184 -12.30 -7.68 8.30
C PRO A 184 -13.19 -7.53 7.05
N ARG A 185 -14.50 -7.29 7.23
CA ARG A 185 -15.45 -7.11 6.10
C ARG A 185 -15.04 -5.98 5.16
N ARG A 186 -14.37 -4.94 5.67
CA ARG A 186 -13.85 -3.83 4.85
C ARG A 186 -12.93 -4.33 3.73
N PHE A 187 -12.13 -5.37 3.97
CA PHE A 187 -11.21 -5.90 2.98
C PHE A 187 -11.95 -6.56 1.82
N ALA A 188 -13.06 -7.25 2.11
CA ALA A 188 -13.91 -7.84 1.08
C ALA A 188 -14.49 -6.74 0.17
N HIS A 189 -15.04 -5.67 0.74
CA HIS A 189 -15.58 -4.53 -0.03
C HIS A 189 -14.51 -3.83 -0.86
N ILE A 190 -13.32 -3.60 -0.28
CA ILE A 190 -12.20 -2.98 -0.99
C ILE A 190 -11.78 -3.84 -2.19
N ASN A 191 -11.64 -5.15 -2.00
CA ASN A 191 -11.26 -6.06 -3.06
C ASN A 191 -12.33 -6.16 -4.16
N GLU A 192 -13.60 -6.28 -3.78
CA GLU A 192 -14.70 -6.44 -4.73
C GLU A 192 -14.91 -5.18 -5.57
N THR A 193 -14.96 -4.01 -4.93
CA THR A 193 -15.05 -2.73 -5.64
C THR A 193 -13.82 -2.51 -6.51
N GLY A 194 -12.61 -2.69 -5.98
CA GLY A 194 -11.36 -2.56 -6.71
C GLY A 194 -11.29 -3.45 -7.96
N LEU A 195 -11.65 -4.73 -7.85
CA LEU A 195 -11.74 -5.63 -9.02
C LEU A 195 -12.80 -5.18 -10.01
N SER A 196 -13.93 -4.66 -9.54
CA SER A 196 -14.98 -4.14 -10.42
C SER A 196 -14.50 -2.94 -11.25
N ALA A 197 -13.63 -2.09 -10.71
CA ALA A 197 -13.00 -1.02 -11.49
C ALA A 197 -11.95 -1.59 -12.45
N ALA A 198 -11.09 -2.49 -11.98
CA ALA A 198 -10.04 -3.10 -12.80
C ALA A 198 -10.58 -3.81 -14.05
N ARG A 199 -11.70 -4.53 -13.92
CA ARG A 199 -12.34 -5.26 -15.03
C ARG A 199 -12.91 -4.37 -16.14
N LYS A 200 -13.02 -3.06 -15.91
CA LYS A 200 -13.45 -2.10 -16.94
C LYS A 200 -12.30 -1.61 -17.80
N LEU A 201 -11.04 -1.88 -17.41
CA LEU A 201 -9.89 -1.51 -18.22
C LEU A 201 -9.91 -2.30 -19.54
N PRO A 202 -9.51 -1.67 -20.66
CA PRO A 202 -9.34 -2.39 -21.90
C PRO A 202 -8.27 -3.47 -21.70
N VAL A 203 -8.59 -4.69 -22.11
CA VAL A 203 -7.61 -5.77 -22.13
C VAL A 203 -6.54 -5.35 -23.14
N SER A 204 -5.31 -5.13 -22.68
CA SER A 204 -4.18 -4.92 -23.57
C SER A 204 -3.97 -6.22 -24.37
N VAL A 205 -4.39 -6.19 -25.65
CA VAL A 205 -4.20 -7.22 -26.67
C VAL A 205 -2.72 -7.36 -27.00
#